data_AF-A0A2E0SRX3-F1
#
_entry.id   AF-A0A2E0SRX3-F1
#
_cell.length_a   1.000
_cell.length_b   1.000
_cell.length_c   1.000
_cell.angle_alpha   90.00
_cell.angle_beta   90.00
_cell.angle_gamma   90.00
#
_symmetry.space_group_name_H-M   'P 1'
#
loop_
_entity.id
_entity.type
_entity.pdbx_description
1 polymer ?
#
loop_
_entity_poly.entity_id
_entity_poly.type
_entity_poly.pdbx_seq_one_letter_code
_entity_poly.pdbx_strand_id
1 'polypeptide(L)'
;MTLRRFAPAAAGAALLLLAGCASMGPGEQSAVPPAVSPAAPGTVVGQGTVLQIGDDAPQLCLGAIAESYPPQCTGPEIVGWNWDAIDIKETANDVTWGTFAVFGTWDGATFAVTEDPVPLALYDPMMSDPDPRLDPENAGESSDAELRAIQEVVTTDLPVDVLFSFSENGYLFVTVYYDDGSIQEFFDTVYGPDVVAVQSALVAV
;
A
#
# COMPACT_ATOMS: atom_id res chain seq x y z
N MET A 1 -58.96 -49.64 -33.83
CA MET A 1 -59.50 -49.30 -35.17
C MET A 1 -59.31 -47.81 -35.34
N THR A 2 -58.57 -47.22 -36.27
CA THR A 2 -57.97 -47.68 -37.53
C THR A 2 -57.00 -46.56 -38.00
N LEU A 3 -55.84 -46.97 -38.55
CA LEU A 3 -54.84 -46.30 -39.42
C LEU A 3 -54.70 -44.75 -39.47
N ARG A 4 -53.52 -44.15 -39.21
CA ARG A 4 -52.26 -44.08 -40.00
C ARG A 4 -52.38 -43.20 -41.28
N ARG A 5 -51.65 -42.07 -41.35
CA ARG A 5 -50.50 -41.82 -42.27
C ARG A 5 -50.28 -40.33 -42.69
N PHE A 6 -48.99 -40.03 -42.90
CA PHE A 6 -48.32 -39.08 -43.81
C PHE A 6 -48.00 -37.63 -43.35
N ALA A 7 -46.70 -37.36 -43.19
CA ALA A 7 -46.04 -36.07 -43.41
C ALA A 7 -45.73 -35.90 -44.93
N PRO A 8 -45.54 -34.67 -45.46
CA PRO A 8 -44.20 -34.05 -45.44
C PRO A 8 -44.11 -32.49 -45.40
N ALA A 9 -42.94 -32.03 -44.95
CA ALA A 9 -42.13 -30.82 -45.24
C ALA A 9 -42.71 -29.53 -45.88
N ALA A 10 -42.38 -28.38 -45.25
CA ALA A 10 -41.88 -27.13 -45.86
C ALA A 10 -41.41 -26.18 -44.71
N ALA A 11 -40.11 -26.00 -44.47
CA ALA A 11 -39.23 -24.99 -45.08
C ALA A 11 -39.55 -23.53 -44.67
N GLY A 12 -38.66 -22.90 -43.89
CA GLY A 12 -38.69 -21.46 -43.62
C GLY A 12 -38.00 -21.02 -42.34
N ALA A 13 -36.70 -21.30 -42.18
CA ALA A 13 -35.88 -20.66 -41.15
C ALA A 13 -35.47 -19.25 -41.63
N ALA A 14 -36.12 -18.22 -41.08
CA ALA A 14 -35.67 -16.84 -41.22
C ALA A 14 -34.78 -16.49 -40.00
N LEU A 15 -33.47 -16.68 -40.14
CA LEU A 15 -32.49 -16.14 -39.20
C LEU A 15 -32.28 -14.65 -39.52
N LEU A 16 -32.85 -13.79 -38.67
CA LEU A 16 -32.52 -12.37 -38.62
C LEU A 16 -31.16 -12.20 -37.94
N LEU A 17 -30.13 -11.90 -38.73
CA LEU A 17 -28.81 -11.48 -38.24
C LEU A 17 -28.90 -10.03 -37.76
N LEU A 18 -29.09 -9.84 -36.45
CA LEU A 18 -28.85 -8.55 -35.79
C LEU A 18 -27.34 -8.35 -35.69
N ALA A 19 -26.77 -7.60 -36.63
CA ALA A 19 -25.43 -7.05 -36.53
C ALA A 19 -25.42 -5.96 -35.44
N GLY A 20 -25.16 -6.36 -34.19
CA GLY A 20 -24.81 -5.44 -33.12
C GLY A 20 -23.38 -4.95 -33.33
N CYS A 21 -23.22 -3.68 -33.74
CA CYS A 21 -21.94 -2.99 -33.59
C CYS A 21 -21.76 -2.67 -32.11
N ALA A 22 -20.98 -3.48 -31.39
CA ALA A 22 -20.44 -3.07 -30.10
C ALA A 22 -19.36 -2.01 -30.39
N SER A 23 -19.66 -0.75 -30.13
CA SER A 23 -18.66 0.31 -30.08
C SER A 23 -17.78 0.05 -28.86
N MET A 24 -16.58 -0.48 -29.08
CA MET A 24 -15.56 -0.57 -28.04
C MET A 24 -15.24 0.86 -27.59
N GLY A 25 -15.52 1.18 -26.33
CA GLY A 25 -15.14 2.44 -25.72
C GLY A 25 -13.61 2.59 -25.71
N PRO A 26 -13.08 3.82 -25.60
CA PRO A 26 -11.66 4.01 -25.46
C PRO A 26 -11.21 3.52 -24.07
N GLY A 27 -10.50 2.39 -24.07
CA GLY A 27 -9.52 2.01 -23.06
C GLY A 27 -10.01 1.77 -21.63
N GLU A 28 -10.52 0.57 -21.35
CA GLU A 28 -10.16 -0.10 -20.09
C GLU A 28 -8.66 -0.43 -20.19
N GLN A 29 -7.80 0.55 -19.92
CA GLN A 29 -6.41 0.25 -19.58
C GLN A 29 -6.48 -0.37 -18.20
N SER A 30 -6.39 -1.70 -18.14
CA SER A 30 -6.10 -2.37 -16.87
C SER A 30 -4.76 -1.83 -16.39
N ALA A 31 -4.80 -0.94 -15.40
CA ALA A 31 -3.59 -0.50 -14.72
C ALA A 31 -2.95 -1.74 -14.11
N VAL A 32 -1.69 -2.00 -14.44
CA VAL A 32 -0.94 -3.09 -13.82
C VAL A 32 -0.41 -2.54 -12.51
N PRO A 33 -0.79 -3.11 -11.35
CA PRO A 33 -0.27 -2.64 -10.08
C PRO A 33 1.25 -2.84 -10.04
N PRO A 34 2.01 -1.86 -9.49
CA PRO A 34 3.44 -2.02 -9.32
C PRO A 34 3.70 -3.22 -8.41
N ALA A 35 4.51 -4.17 -8.89
CA ALA A 35 4.75 -5.44 -8.19
C ALA A 35 5.77 -5.33 -7.05
N VAL A 36 6.40 -4.16 -6.89
CA VAL A 36 7.48 -3.89 -5.91
C VAL A 36 7.36 -2.44 -5.46
N SER A 37 7.67 -2.17 -4.19
CA SER A 37 7.86 -0.80 -3.72
C SER A 37 9.00 -0.14 -4.52
N PRO A 38 8.82 1.08 -5.05
CA PRO A 38 9.89 1.78 -5.76
C PRO A 38 11.08 2.05 -4.84
N ALA A 39 12.28 2.06 -5.41
CA ALA A 39 13.50 2.47 -4.72
C ALA A 39 13.52 3.99 -4.54
N ALA A 40 14.09 4.48 -3.44
CA ALA A 40 14.26 5.90 -3.24
C ALA A 40 15.51 6.41 -4.00
N PRO A 41 15.44 7.57 -4.70
CA PRO A 41 16.56 8.10 -5.46
C PRO A 41 17.66 8.74 -4.59
N GLY A 42 17.46 8.85 -3.28
CA GLY A 42 18.38 9.48 -2.34
C GLY A 42 18.18 8.95 -0.91
N THR A 43 18.82 9.62 0.05
CA THR A 43 18.68 9.29 1.47
C THR A 43 17.25 9.54 1.92
N VAL A 44 16.73 8.63 2.73
CA VAL A 44 15.42 8.70 3.37
C VAL A 44 15.56 8.50 4.87
N VAL A 45 14.57 8.99 5.62
CA VAL A 45 14.36 8.71 7.03
C VAL A 45 13.09 7.88 7.22
N GLY A 46 13.20 6.80 7.99
CA GLY A 46 12.07 6.01 8.47
C GLY A 46 11.93 6.16 9.98
N GLN A 47 10.71 6.39 10.47
CA GLN A 47 10.43 6.47 11.90
C GLN A 47 9.63 5.24 12.32
N GLY A 48 10.19 4.42 13.20
CA GLY A 48 9.51 3.19 13.59
C GLY A 48 10.22 2.40 14.67
N THR A 49 9.75 1.17 14.87
CA THR A 49 10.39 0.22 15.78
C THR A 49 11.43 -0.56 15.01
N VAL A 50 12.67 -0.60 15.51
CA VAL A 50 13.65 -1.59 15.07
C VAL A 50 13.55 -2.78 16.02
N LEU A 51 13.39 -3.98 15.46
CA LEU A 51 13.18 -5.22 16.22
C LEU A 51 14.06 -6.33 15.66
N GLN A 52 14.63 -7.15 16.56
CA GLN A 52 15.43 -8.32 16.21
C GLN A 52 15.07 -9.49 17.13
N ILE A 53 14.93 -10.70 16.57
CA ILE A 53 14.68 -11.93 17.32
C ILE A 53 15.95 -12.79 17.26
N GLY A 54 16.60 -13.01 18.41
CA GLY A 54 17.86 -13.74 18.49
C GLY A 54 18.90 -13.20 17.52
N ASP A 55 19.43 -14.09 16.68
CA ASP A 55 20.44 -13.79 15.65
C ASP A 55 19.83 -13.53 14.26
N ASP A 56 18.49 -13.42 14.14
CA ASP A 56 17.85 -13.07 12.87
C ASP A 56 18.24 -11.66 12.42
N ALA A 57 18.06 -11.37 11.13
CA ALA A 57 18.28 -10.04 10.63
C ALA A 57 17.32 -9.05 11.31
N PRO A 58 17.80 -7.90 11.82
CA PRO A 58 16.92 -6.89 12.39
C PRO A 58 15.95 -6.37 11.32
N GLN A 59 14.80 -5.88 11.76
CA GLN A 59 13.74 -5.35 10.90
C GLN A 59 13.37 -3.94 11.32
N LEU A 60 13.08 -3.08 10.34
CA LEU A 60 12.52 -1.74 10.55
C LEU A 60 11.00 -1.78 10.36
N CYS A 61 10.26 -1.87 11.47
CA CYS A 61 8.80 -1.88 11.45
C CYS A 61 8.23 -0.47 11.32
N LEU A 62 7.64 -0.17 10.16
CA LEU A 62 7.01 1.12 9.84
C LEU A 62 5.48 1.06 9.81
N GLY A 63 4.91 -0.16 9.90
CA GLY A 63 3.46 -0.38 9.95
C GLY A 63 2.94 -0.58 11.37
N ALA A 64 1.80 -1.26 11.48
CA ALA A 64 1.18 -1.57 12.76
C ALA A 64 2.10 -2.40 13.68
N ILE A 65 2.10 -2.04 14.96
CA ILE A 65 2.84 -2.74 16.02
C ILE A 65 1.82 -3.30 17.01
N ALA A 66 1.95 -4.58 17.37
CA ALA A 66 1.06 -5.22 18.33
C ALA A 66 1.30 -4.71 19.75
N GLU A 67 0.22 -4.50 20.50
CA GLU A 67 0.26 -4.14 21.93
C GLU A 67 0.68 -5.36 22.79
N SER A 68 1.98 -5.65 22.80
CA SER A 68 2.56 -6.78 23.55
C SER A 68 3.95 -6.45 24.11
N TYR A 69 4.49 -7.34 24.96
CA TYR A 69 5.84 -7.23 25.52
C TYR A 69 6.55 -8.59 25.46
N PRO A 70 7.51 -8.81 24.53
CA PRO A 70 7.99 -7.89 23.49
C PRO A 70 6.90 -7.45 22.51
N PRO A 71 7.03 -6.26 21.87
CA PRO A 71 6.18 -5.90 20.75
C PRO A 71 6.34 -6.91 19.62
N GLN A 72 5.33 -7.02 18.76
CA GLN A 72 5.38 -7.84 17.55
C GLN A 72 5.05 -6.97 16.35
N CYS A 73 5.89 -7.03 15.33
CA CYS A 73 5.72 -6.31 14.07
C CYS A 73 6.56 -7.00 12.99
N THR A 74 6.28 -6.65 11.74
CA THR A 74 7.10 -7.05 10.60
C THR A 74 7.51 -5.81 9.82
N GLY A 75 8.62 -5.90 9.12
CA GLY A 75 9.15 -4.83 8.30
C GLY A 75 10.29 -5.31 7.40
N PRO A 76 10.81 -4.43 6.53
CA PRO A 76 12.01 -4.71 5.77
C PRO A 76 13.18 -5.02 6.68
N GLU A 77 14.07 -5.87 6.19
CA GLU A 77 15.39 -6.06 6.78
C GLU A 77 16.14 -4.73 6.83
N ILE A 78 16.86 -4.50 7.94
CA ILE A 78 17.74 -3.34 8.11
C ILE A 78 19.21 -3.77 8.08
N VAL A 79 19.94 -3.32 7.08
CA VAL A 79 21.35 -3.64 6.86
C VAL A 79 22.23 -2.57 7.51
N GLY A 80 23.32 -3.02 8.16
CA GLY A 80 24.25 -2.12 8.85
C GLY A 80 23.83 -1.74 10.26
N TRP A 81 22.74 -2.31 10.79
CA TRP A 81 22.30 -2.10 12.16
C TRP A 81 23.23 -2.77 13.17
N ASN A 82 23.52 -2.08 14.27
CA ASN A 82 24.37 -2.59 15.34
C ASN A 82 23.82 -2.22 16.72
N TRP A 83 23.25 -3.18 17.43
CA TRP A 83 22.72 -2.97 18.79
C TRP A 83 23.78 -2.57 19.80
N ASP A 84 25.06 -2.91 19.62
CA ASP A 84 26.11 -2.54 20.57
C ASP A 84 26.38 -1.03 20.60
N ALA A 85 26.00 -0.31 19.53
CA ALA A 85 26.11 1.15 19.45
C ALA A 85 24.87 1.88 20.01
N ILE A 86 23.85 1.15 20.49
CA ILE A 86 22.55 1.69 20.90
C ILE A 86 22.35 1.56 22.40
N ASP A 87 22.25 2.68 23.10
CA ASP A 87 22.02 2.69 24.56
C ASP A 87 20.54 2.50 24.93
N ILE A 88 19.62 3.05 24.13
CA ILE A 88 18.18 3.02 24.40
C ILE A 88 17.54 1.84 23.64
N LYS A 89 17.64 0.65 24.23
CA LYS A 89 17.03 -0.59 23.73
C LYS A 89 16.48 -1.42 24.87
N GLU A 90 15.48 -2.25 24.57
CA GLU A 90 14.92 -3.23 25.48
C GLU A 90 15.15 -4.64 24.95
N THR A 91 15.26 -5.60 25.86
CA THR A 91 15.40 -7.02 25.51
C THR A 91 14.56 -7.88 26.44
N ALA A 92 13.75 -8.76 25.85
CA ALA A 92 13.00 -9.79 26.58
C ALA A 92 12.68 -10.98 25.66
N ASN A 93 12.70 -12.19 26.20
CA ASN A 93 12.39 -13.43 25.45
C ASN A 93 13.15 -13.53 24.11
N ASP A 94 14.45 -13.20 24.12
CA ASP A 94 15.33 -13.18 22.93
C ASP A 94 14.98 -12.13 21.86
N VAL A 95 14.01 -11.26 22.12
CA VAL A 95 13.70 -10.13 21.25
C VAL A 95 14.40 -8.89 21.78
N THR A 96 15.10 -8.16 20.92
CA THR A 96 15.66 -6.83 21.21
C THR A 96 14.97 -5.79 20.34
N TRP A 97 14.53 -4.69 20.93
CA TRP A 97 13.83 -3.64 20.20
C TRP A 97 14.06 -2.24 20.76
N GLY A 98 13.71 -1.23 19.95
CA GLY A 98 13.64 0.18 20.34
C GLY A 98 12.98 1.00 19.24
N THR A 99 12.70 2.27 19.52
CA THR A 99 12.06 3.17 18.54
C THR A 99 13.02 4.26 18.08
N PHE A 100 13.19 4.38 16.76
CA PHE A 100 14.22 5.21 16.14
C PHE A 100 13.71 5.95 14.90
N ALA A 101 14.31 7.12 14.66
CA ALA A 101 14.46 7.66 13.33
C ALA A 101 15.74 7.06 12.74
N VAL A 102 15.59 6.31 11.64
CA VAL A 102 16.68 5.61 10.96
C VAL A 102 16.91 6.25 9.61
N PHE A 103 18.15 6.63 9.33
CA PHE A 103 18.57 7.29 8.09
C PHE A 103 19.32 6.32 7.19
N GLY A 104 19.00 6.33 5.91
CA GLY A 104 19.54 5.32 5.01
C GLY A 104 19.08 5.39 3.58
N THR A 105 19.38 4.33 2.84
CA THR A 105 18.91 4.12 1.46
C THR A 105 17.86 3.02 1.42
N TRP A 106 16.88 3.19 0.54
CA TRP A 106 15.80 2.23 0.29
C TRP A 106 15.87 1.72 -1.14
N ASP A 107 15.99 0.41 -1.33
CA ASP A 107 16.11 -0.23 -2.65
C ASP A 107 14.80 -0.86 -3.18
N GLY A 108 13.70 -0.69 -2.43
CA GLY A 108 12.42 -1.32 -2.71
C GLY A 108 12.12 -2.56 -1.87
N ALA A 109 13.11 -3.09 -1.13
CA ALA A 109 12.94 -4.28 -0.28
C ALA A 109 13.71 -4.20 1.06
N THR A 110 14.88 -3.59 1.07
CA THR A 110 15.80 -3.53 2.21
C THR A 110 16.16 -2.08 2.52
N PHE A 111 16.29 -1.78 3.82
CA PHE A 111 16.74 -0.48 4.29
C PHE A 111 18.20 -0.57 4.74
N ALA A 112 19.11 0.16 4.10
CA ALA A 112 20.52 0.17 4.50
C ALA A 112 20.86 1.46 5.27
N VAL A 113 21.30 1.31 6.51
CA VAL A 113 21.63 2.43 7.40
C VAL A 113 22.88 3.15 6.92
N THR A 114 22.81 4.48 6.84
CA THR A 114 23.95 5.31 6.42
C THR A 114 24.45 6.26 7.49
N GLU A 115 23.67 6.50 8.54
CA GLU A 115 23.99 7.42 9.64
C GLU A 115 23.55 6.84 10.98
N ASP A 116 24.07 7.39 12.09
CA ASP A 116 23.67 6.96 13.42
C ASP A 116 22.17 7.21 13.64
N PRO A 117 21.39 6.20 14.08
CA PRO A 117 19.97 6.37 14.32
C PRO A 117 19.71 7.25 15.54
N VAL A 118 18.62 8.00 15.51
CA VAL A 118 18.22 8.88 16.62
C VAL A 118 17.05 8.23 17.36
N PRO A 119 17.13 7.97 18.67
CA PRO A 119 15.98 7.52 19.45
C PRO A 119 14.80 8.48 19.27
N LEU A 120 13.58 7.97 19.00
CA LEU A 120 12.44 8.85 18.70
C LEU A 120 12.10 9.82 19.85
N ALA A 121 12.42 9.47 21.10
CA ALA A 121 12.28 10.37 22.25
C ALA A 121 13.17 11.62 22.18
N LEU A 122 14.20 11.61 21.32
CA LEU A 122 15.16 12.69 21.10
C LEU A 122 15.09 13.27 19.68
N TYR A 123 14.29 12.67 18.80
CA TYR A 123 14.18 13.10 17.41
C TYR A 123 13.17 14.24 17.28
N ASP A 124 13.60 15.34 16.68
CA ASP A 124 12.74 16.47 16.34
C ASP A 124 12.51 16.45 14.81
N PRO A 125 11.35 15.97 14.33
CA PRO A 125 11.09 15.89 12.91
C PRO A 125 11.01 17.29 12.29
N MET A 126 11.50 17.42 11.07
CA MET A 126 11.14 18.59 10.26
C MET A 126 9.63 18.62 10.08
N MET A 127 9.00 19.73 10.48
CA MET A 127 7.57 19.94 10.27
C MET A 127 7.30 20.03 8.77
N SER A 128 6.66 19.00 8.23
CA SER A 128 6.05 19.07 6.89
C SER A 128 4.74 19.84 6.95
N ASP A 129 4.41 20.53 5.87
CA ASP A 129 3.07 21.09 5.72
C ASP A 129 2.03 19.97 5.78
N PRO A 130 0.90 20.15 6.49
CA PRO A 130 -0.15 19.14 6.52
C PRO A 130 -0.70 18.89 5.11
N ASP A 131 -1.09 17.65 4.82
CA ASP A 131 -1.73 17.32 3.55
C ASP A 131 -3.01 18.17 3.39
N PRO A 132 -3.14 18.98 2.32
CA PRO A 132 -4.31 19.83 2.09
C PRO A 132 -5.63 19.06 2.11
N ARG A 133 -5.62 17.76 1.80
CA ARG A 133 -6.81 16.89 1.82
C ARG A 133 -7.36 16.65 3.23
N LEU A 134 -6.59 16.94 4.28
CA LEU A 134 -7.08 16.87 5.66
C LEU A 134 -7.83 18.14 6.09
N ASP A 135 -7.77 19.22 5.30
CA ASP A 135 -8.55 20.43 5.57
C ASP A 135 -10.03 20.21 5.19
N PRO A 136 -10.99 20.43 6.10
CA PRO A 136 -12.42 20.32 5.79
C PRO A 136 -12.90 21.18 4.60
N GLU A 137 -12.19 22.26 4.24
CA GLU A 137 -12.51 23.07 3.06
C GLU A 137 -12.15 22.36 1.73
N ASN A 138 -11.31 21.32 1.76
CA ASN A 138 -10.85 20.55 0.61
C ASN A 138 -11.44 19.13 0.57
N ALA A 139 -12.66 18.94 1.06
CA ALA A 139 -13.31 17.63 1.10
C ALA A 139 -13.44 16.98 -0.28
N GLY A 140 -13.10 15.68 -0.36
CA GLY A 140 -13.29 14.84 -1.54
C GLY A 140 -14.76 14.52 -1.79
N GLU A 141 -15.08 14.10 -3.03
CA GLU A 141 -16.46 13.78 -3.43
C GLU A 141 -16.88 12.33 -3.13
N SER A 142 -15.92 11.44 -2.79
CA SER A 142 -16.19 10.03 -2.57
C SER A 142 -17.01 9.77 -1.30
N SER A 143 -17.90 8.78 -1.38
CA SER A 143 -18.75 8.41 -0.24
C SER A 143 -18.05 7.42 0.70
N ASP A 144 -18.42 7.40 1.99
CA ASP A 144 -17.91 6.42 2.96
C ASP A 144 -18.10 4.95 2.50
N ALA A 145 -19.18 4.67 1.79
CA ALA A 145 -19.47 3.33 1.29
C ALA A 145 -18.52 2.91 0.16
N GLU A 146 -18.17 3.85 -0.71
CA GLU A 146 -17.19 3.67 -1.78
C GLU A 146 -15.78 3.50 -1.21
N LEU A 147 -15.34 4.40 -0.32
CA LEU A 147 -14.02 4.33 0.30
C LEU A 147 -13.82 3.04 1.09
N ARG A 148 -14.86 2.56 1.79
CA ARG A 148 -14.81 1.26 2.47
C ARG A 148 -14.61 0.10 1.51
N ALA A 149 -15.32 0.09 0.38
CA ALA A 149 -15.18 -0.96 -0.62
C ALA A 149 -13.77 -0.96 -1.24
N ILE A 150 -13.18 0.22 -1.48
CA ILE A 150 -11.79 0.34 -1.93
C ILE A 150 -10.83 -0.15 -0.84
N GLN A 151 -11.02 0.26 0.41
CA GLN A 151 -10.16 -0.11 1.53
C GLN A 151 -10.09 -1.63 1.76
N GLU A 152 -11.22 -2.33 1.60
CA GLU A 152 -11.26 -3.79 1.67
C GLU A 152 -10.32 -4.41 0.62
N VAL A 153 -10.42 -3.98 -0.65
CA VAL A 153 -9.56 -4.45 -1.75
C VAL A 153 -8.08 -4.11 -1.50
N VAL A 154 -7.81 -2.88 -1.08
CA VAL A 154 -6.44 -2.39 -0.82
C VAL A 154 -5.73 -3.25 0.22
N THR A 155 -6.47 -3.74 1.21
CA THR A 155 -5.90 -4.49 2.34
C THR A 155 -5.73 -5.98 2.04
N THR A 156 -6.49 -6.54 1.08
CA THR A 156 -6.48 -7.99 0.82
C THR A 156 -5.82 -8.41 -0.49
N ASP A 157 -5.90 -7.57 -1.53
CA ASP A 157 -5.71 -8.01 -2.92
C ASP A 157 -4.69 -7.20 -3.71
N LEU A 158 -4.01 -6.24 -3.09
CA LEU A 158 -2.98 -5.45 -3.76
C LEU A 158 -1.58 -6.08 -3.64
N PRO A 159 -0.75 -5.99 -4.70
CA PRO A 159 0.63 -6.45 -4.69
C PRO A 159 1.63 -5.41 -4.18
N VAL A 160 1.15 -4.30 -3.61
CA VAL A 160 1.96 -3.31 -2.88
C VAL A 160 1.80 -3.54 -1.37
N ASP A 161 2.89 -3.41 -0.62
CA ASP A 161 2.85 -3.54 0.84
C ASP A 161 2.21 -2.29 1.46
N VAL A 162 0.91 -2.39 1.76
CA VAL A 162 0.16 -1.37 2.48
C VAL A 162 0.41 -1.52 3.97
N LEU A 163 0.97 -0.48 4.59
CA LEU A 163 1.32 -0.44 6.01
C LEU A 163 0.11 -0.10 6.88
N PHE A 164 -0.69 0.85 6.42
CA PHE A 164 -1.90 1.31 7.06
C PHE A 164 -2.82 1.96 6.02
N SER A 165 -4.13 1.93 6.26
CA SER A 165 -5.11 2.65 5.45
C SER A 165 -6.24 3.18 6.31
N PHE A 166 -6.78 4.34 5.95
CA PHE A 166 -7.91 4.95 6.64
C PHE A 166 -8.66 5.92 5.73
N SER A 167 -9.96 6.06 5.95
CA SER A 167 -10.78 7.06 5.25
C SER A 167 -10.90 8.33 6.07
N GLU A 168 -10.65 9.49 5.45
CA GLU A 168 -10.84 10.79 6.08
C GLU A 168 -11.16 11.86 5.02
N ASN A 169 -12.07 12.78 5.36
CA ASN A 169 -12.44 13.95 4.54
C ASN A 169 -12.79 13.64 3.06
N GLY A 170 -13.38 12.47 2.78
CA GLY A 170 -13.74 12.06 1.42
C GLY A 170 -12.62 11.39 0.62
N TYR A 171 -11.50 11.04 1.26
CA TYR A 171 -10.37 10.33 0.64
C TYR A 171 -10.06 9.02 1.38
N LEU A 172 -9.51 8.04 0.67
CA LEU A 172 -8.84 6.89 1.27
C LEU A 172 -7.34 7.16 1.32
N PHE A 173 -6.79 7.34 2.51
CA PHE A 173 -5.35 7.42 2.72
C PHE A 173 -4.75 6.01 2.78
N VAL A 174 -3.66 5.80 2.05
CA VAL A 174 -2.92 4.54 1.98
C VAL A 174 -1.45 4.83 2.22
N THR A 175 -0.90 4.31 3.31
CA THR A 175 0.52 4.44 3.63
C THR A 175 1.28 3.22 3.12
N VAL A 176 2.33 3.45 2.34
CA VAL A 176 3.26 2.45 1.82
C VAL A 176 4.69 2.76 2.32
N TYR A 177 5.66 1.88 2.06
CA TYR A 177 7.05 2.16 2.42
C TYR A 177 7.58 3.41 1.72
N TYR A 178 7.48 3.45 0.40
CA TYR A 178 7.92 4.57 -0.42
C TYR A 178 7.09 4.62 -1.71
N ASP A 179 6.76 5.82 -2.15
CA ASP A 179 6.14 6.10 -3.45
C ASP A 179 6.94 7.21 -4.16
N ASP A 180 7.37 6.92 -5.39
CA ASP A 180 7.97 7.90 -6.30
C ASP A 180 6.92 8.60 -7.18
N GLY A 181 5.64 8.32 -6.92
CA GLY A 181 4.47 8.78 -7.66
C GLY A 181 3.83 7.67 -8.50
N SER A 182 4.53 6.56 -8.73
CA SER A 182 4.01 5.45 -9.54
C SER A 182 2.85 4.70 -8.87
N ILE A 183 2.82 4.61 -7.54
CA ILE A 183 1.72 3.99 -6.80
C ILE A 183 0.51 4.93 -6.80
N GLN A 184 0.72 6.23 -6.59
CA GLN A 184 -0.34 7.23 -6.74
C GLN A 184 -0.95 7.20 -8.15
N GLU A 185 -0.14 7.21 -9.21
CA GLU A 185 -0.62 7.15 -10.59
C GLU A 185 -1.42 5.86 -10.88
N PHE A 186 -1.01 4.73 -10.30
CA PHE A 186 -1.78 3.50 -10.37
C PHE A 186 -3.17 3.66 -9.76
N PHE A 187 -3.26 4.18 -8.53
CA PHE A 187 -4.55 4.40 -7.88
C PHE A 187 -5.43 5.41 -8.63
N ASP A 188 -4.86 6.51 -9.10
CA ASP A 188 -5.57 7.51 -9.89
C ASP A 188 -6.11 6.92 -11.20
N THR A 189 -5.39 5.98 -11.82
CA THR A 189 -5.84 5.29 -13.03
C THR A 189 -6.98 4.31 -12.73
N VAL A 190 -6.94 3.62 -11.58
CA VAL A 190 -7.94 2.59 -11.24
C VAL A 190 -9.22 3.18 -10.68
N TYR A 191 -9.12 4.15 -9.76
CA TYR A 191 -10.27 4.70 -9.02
C TYR A 191 -10.63 6.12 -9.44
N GLY A 192 -9.80 6.77 -10.25
CA GLY A 192 -9.91 8.19 -10.58
C GLY A 192 -9.04 9.05 -9.66
N PRO A 193 -8.69 10.28 -10.09
CA PRO A 193 -7.96 11.22 -9.26
C PRO A 193 -8.79 11.61 -8.04
N ASP A 194 -8.12 12.05 -6.97
CA ASP A 194 -8.75 12.59 -5.76
C ASP A 194 -9.66 11.60 -5.00
N VAL A 195 -9.41 10.30 -5.14
CA VAL A 195 -10.09 9.23 -4.37
C VAL A 195 -9.16 8.59 -3.35
N VAL A 196 -7.97 8.18 -3.79
CA VAL A 196 -6.95 7.56 -2.94
C VAL A 196 -5.76 8.50 -2.82
N ALA A 197 -5.30 8.75 -1.60
CA ALA A 197 -4.11 9.54 -1.32
C ALA A 197 -3.00 8.63 -0.79
N VAL A 198 -1.95 8.44 -1.58
CA VAL A 198 -0.80 7.61 -1.20
C VAL A 198 0.19 8.43 -0.37
N GLN A 199 0.66 7.86 0.73
CA GLN A 199 1.67 8.45 1.61
C GLN A 199 2.85 7.49 1.79
N SER A 200 4.05 8.05 1.90
CA SER A 200 5.28 7.28 2.16
C SER A 200 5.64 7.31 3.64
N ALA A 201 5.93 6.15 4.23
CA ALA A 201 6.51 6.06 5.57
C ALA A 201 8.01 6.41 5.57
N LEU A 202 8.70 6.21 4.45
CA LEU A 202 10.07 6.67 4.22
C LEU A 202 10.04 8.03 3.53
N VAL A 203 10.59 9.05 4.19
CA VAL A 203 10.55 10.44 3.73
C VAL A 203 11.95 10.88 3.32
N ALA A 204 12.07 11.61 2.21
CA ALA A 204 13.35 12.19 1.78
C ALA A 204 13.89 13.19 2.83
N VAL A 205 15.20 13.21 3.01
CA VAL A 205 15.91 14.15 3.91
C VAL A 205 16.54 15.32 3.17
#